data_AF-A0A7W2FBG0-F1
#
_entry.id   AF-A0A7W2FBG0-F1
#
_cell.length_a   1.000
_cell.length_b   1.000
_cell.length_c   1.000
_cell.angle_alpha   90.00
_cell.angle_beta   90.00
_cell.angle_gamma   90.00
#
_symmetry.space_group_name_H-M   'P 1'
#
loop_
_entity.id
_entity.type
_entity.pdbx_description
1 polymer ?
#
loop_
_entity_poly.entity_id
_entity_poly.type
_entity_poly.pdbx_seq_one_letter_code
_entity_poly.pdbx_strand_id
1 'polypeptide(L)'
;MNEATSRKHWTELADEEIDLSDIPEITEESAQHGTMREALIRKNTLLIDLDVYDWFRRQGPDYERLINQLLRDYMESREHPG
;
A
#
# COMPACT_ATOMS: atom_id res chain seq x y z
N MET A 1 -28.75 -13.71 -14.81
CA MET A 1 -29.08 -12.39 -15.38
C MET A 1 -30.07 -11.78 -14.39
N ASN A 2 -29.85 -10.64 -13.72
CA ASN A 2 -29.17 -9.42 -14.17
C ASN A 2 -28.45 -8.74 -12.98
N GLU A 3 -27.13 -8.57 -13.07
CA GLU A 3 -26.27 -7.79 -12.14
C GLU A 3 -26.51 -6.26 -12.22
N ALA A 4 -27.70 -5.83 -12.67
CA ALA A 4 -27.98 -4.44 -13.03
C ALA A 4 -28.74 -3.64 -11.95
N THR A 5 -29.23 -4.27 -10.88
CA THR A 5 -30.05 -3.58 -9.86
C THR A 5 -29.22 -3.04 -8.69
N SER A 6 -28.02 -3.56 -8.44
CA SER A 6 -27.24 -3.21 -7.23
C SER A 6 -26.55 -1.84 -7.28
N ARG A 7 -26.45 -1.21 -8.47
CA ARG A 7 -25.69 0.05 -8.64
C ARG A 7 -26.54 1.32 -8.64
N LYS A 8 -27.87 1.21 -8.81
CA LYS A 8 -28.77 2.38 -8.95
C LYS A 8 -29.26 2.96 -7.63
N HIS A 9 -29.02 2.30 -6.50
CA HIS A 9 -29.56 2.67 -5.19
C HIS A 9 -28.67 3.67 -4.42
N TRP A 10 -27.36 3.71 -4.72
CA TRP A 10 -26.41 4.55 -3.97
C TRP A 10 -26.47 6.04 -4.33
N THR A 11 -27.13 6.40 -5.44
CA THR A 11 -27.23 7.80 -5.90
C THR A 11 -28.45 8.54 -5.36
N GLU A 12 -29.36 7.85 -4.68
CA GLU A 12 -30.65 8.40 -4.22
C GLU A 12 -30.84 8.34 -2.70
N LEU A 13 -29.94 7.68 -1.97
CA LEU A 13 -29.94 7.66 -0.51
C LEU A 13 -29.55 9.03 0.03
N ALA A 14 -30.38 9.62 0.89
CA ALA A 14 -30.01 10.80 1.65
C ALA A 14 -29.02 10.40 2.77
N ASP A 15 -28.14 11.32 3.18
CA ASP A 15 -27.13 11.05 4.20
C ASP A 15 -27.78 10.57 5.52
N GLU A 16 -28.98 11.03 5.84
CA GLU A 16 -29.75 10.64 7.02
C GLU A 16 -30.30 9.20 6.96
N GLU A 17 -30.35 8.59 5.77
CA GLU A 17 -30.77 7.21 5.55
C GLU A 17 -29.61 6.22 5.63
N ILE A 18 -28.38 6.71 5.82
CA ILE A 18 -27.19 5.88 6.02
C ILE A 18 -27.21 5.35 7.46
N ASP A 19 -27.40 4.04 7.59
CA ASP A 19 -27.25 3.35 8.87
C ASP A 19 -25.77 3.33 9.28
N LEU A 20 -25.46 4.00 10.39
CA LEU A 20 -24.14 4.05 11.00
C LEU A 20 -24.10 3.30 12.34
N SER A 21 -25.14 2.53 12.68
CA SER A 21 -25.27 1.88 13.99
C SER A 21 -24.17 0.85 14.30
N ASP A 22 -23.49 0.35 13.28
CA ASP A 22 -22.37 -0.59 13.35
C ASP A 22 -20.99 0.10 13.36
N ILE A 23 -20.93 1.41 13.07
CA ILE A 23 -19.69 2.19 13.00
C ILE A 23 -19.62 3.13 14.22
N PRO A 24 -18.70 2.90 15.17
CA PRO A 24 -18.56 3.80 16.31
C PRO A 24 -18.08 5.19 15.86
N GLU A 25 -18.65 6.25 16.45
CA GLU A 25 -18.19 7.61 16.21
C GLU A 25 -16.73 7.79 16.64
N ILE A 26 -15.94 8.48 15.80
CA ILE A 26 -14.55 8.81 16.13
C ILE A 26 -14.57 9.90 17.20
N THR A 27 -14.25 9.52 18.44
CA THR A 27 -14.08 10.48 19.54
C THR A 27 -12.73 11.19 19.47
N GLU A 28 -12.62 12.35 20.12
CA GLU A 28 -11.36 13.12 20.18
C GLU A 28 -10.24 12.32 20.88
N GLU A 29 -10.60 11.51 21.89
CA GLU A 29 -9.71 10.53 22.54
C GLU A 29 -9.23 9.45 21.54
N SER A 30 -10.13 8.91 20.72
CA SER A 30 -9.78 7.91 19.70
C SER A 30 -8.85 8.48 18.64
N ALA A 31 -9.06 9.74 18.25
CA ALA A 31 -8.22 10.44 17.28
C ALA A 31 -6.80 10.72 17.84
N GLN A 32 -6.68 11.04 19.13
CA GLN A 32 -5.39 11.26 19.80
C GLN A 32 -4.53 9.98 19.90
N HIS A 33 -5.17 8.81 19.95
CA HIS A 33 -4.49 7.52 20.04
C HIS A 33 -4.22 6.88 18.65
N GLY A 34 -4.65 7.54 17.57
CA GLY A 34 -4.38 7.12 16.20
C GLY A 34 -2.88 7.22 15.89
N THR A 35 -2.22 6.09 15.65
CA THR A 35 -0.82 6.10 15.20
C THR A 35 -0.77 6.30 13.69
N MET A 36 -0.25 7.44 13.25
CA MET A 36 0.11 7.64 11.84
C MET A 36 1.34 6.77 11.55
N ARG A 37 1.18 5.75 10.70
CA ARG A 37 2.31 4.94 10.24
C ARG A 37 2.95 5.61 9.05
N GLU A 38 4.24 5.92 9.16
CA GLU A 38 5.01 6.34 7.99
C GLU A 38 5.04 5.21 6.94
N ALA A 39 4.99 5.59 5.67
CA ALA A 39 5.12 4.63 4.59
C ALA A 39 6.53 4.00 4.63
N LEU A 40 6.59 2.71 4.94
CA LEU A 40 7.85 1.93 4.98
C LEU A 40 8.51 1.80 3.60
N ILE A 41 7.81 2.20 2.54
CA ILE A 41 8.26 2.14 1.15
C ILE A 41 7.97 3.50 0.51
N ARG A 42 9.00 4.14 -0.05
CA ARG A 42 8.86 5.35 -0.86
C ARG A 42 8.69 4.96 -2.33
N LYS A 43 7.62 5.43 -2.97
CA LYS A 43 7.40 5.25 -4.42
C LYS A 43 8.15 6.35 -5.17
N ASN A 44 9.34 6.06 -5.67
CA ASN A 44 10.15 6.96 -6.50
C ASN A 44 10.69 6.23 -7.74
N THR A 45 11.14 6.99 -8.73
CA THR A 45 11.84 6.43 -9.89
C THR A 45 13.32 6.23 -9.55
N LEU A 46 13.78 4.98 -9.57
CA LEU A 46 15.19 4.61 -9.52
C LEU A 46 15.67 4.31 -10.95
N LEU A 47 16.84 4.83 -11.32
CA LEU A 47 17.50 4.46 -12.57
C LEU A 47 18.34 3.20 -12.35
N ILE A 48 18.10 2.19 -13.19
CA ILE A 48 18.81 0.90 -13.18
C ILE A 48 19.23 0.63 -14.63
N ASP A 49 20.43 0.09 -14.82
CA ASP A 49 20.89 -0.33 -16.15
C ASP A 49 19.96 -1.39 -16.75
N LEU A 50 19.76 -1.31 -18.06
CA LEU A 50 18.76 -2.11 -18.77
C LEU A 50 19.00 -3.62 -18.63
N ASP A 51 20.26 -4.04 -18.71
CA ASP A 51 20.66 -5.44 -18.60
C ASP A 51 20.43 -6.01 -17.19
N VAL A 52 20.71 -5.21 -16.16
CA VAL A 52 20.42 -5.53 -14.75
C VAL A 52 18.92 -5.65 -14.54
N TYR A 53 18.14 -4.67 -15.03
CA TYR A 53 16.68 -4.71 -14.94
C TYR A 53 16.11 -5.97 -15.62
N ASP A 54 16.54 -6.26 -16.84
CA ASP A 54 16.09 -7.44 -17.58
C ASP A 54 16.49 -8.74 -16.89
N TRP A 55 17.66 -8.80 -16.26
CA TRP A 55 18.09 -9.96 -15.48
C TRP A 55 17.17 -10.20 -14.27
N PHE A 56 16.82 -9.16 -13.53
CA PHE A 56 15.86 -9.27 -12.41
C PHE A 56 14.47 -9.66 -12.89
N ARG A 57 13.99 -9.05 -13.98
CA ARG A 57 12.66 -9.33 -14.54
C ARG A 57 12.50 -10.80 -14.97
N ARG A 58 13.57 -11.46 -15.43
CA ARG A 58 13.56 -12.89 -15.77
C ARG A 58 13.35 -13.81 -14.56
N GLN A 59 13.56 -13.33 -13.34
CA GLN A 59 13.41 -14.13 -12.12
C GLN A 59 11.96 -14.25 -11.63
N GLY A 60 11.03 -13.46 -12.18
CA GLY A 60 9.60 -13.56 -11.90
C GLY A 60 8.92 -12.22 -11.65
N PRO A 61 7.61 -12.24 -11.35
CA PRO A 61 6.81 -11.03 -11.15
C PRO A 61 7.24 -10.18 -9.96
N ASP A 62 7.92 -10.78 -8.97
CA ASP A 62 8.36 -10.10 -7.74
C ASP A 62 9.76 -9.49 -7.84
N TYR A 63 10.24 -9.20 -9.06
CA TYR A 63 11.62 -8.73 -9.27
C TYR A 63 11.94 -7.43 -8.51
N GLU A 64 10.96 -6.54 -8.30
CA GLU A 64 11.13 -5.30 -7.52
C GLU A 64 11.44 -5.59 -6.05
N ARG A 65 10.84 -6.66 -5.48
CA ARG A 65 11.13 -7.12 -4.12
C ARG A 65 12.55 -7.68 -4.03
N LEU A 66 12.99 -8.42 -5.05
CA LEU A 66 14.36 -8.94 -5.12
C LEU A 66 15.40 -7.83 -5.20
N ILE A 67 15.16 -6.80 -6.02
CA ILE A 67 16.03 -5.62 -6.11
C ILE A 67 16.13 -4.95 -4.74
N ASN A 68 14.99 -4.70 -4.08
CA ASN A 68 14.97 -4.08 -2.76
C ASN A 68 15.69 -4.91 -1.69
N GLN A 69 15.55 -6.24 -1.72
CA GLN A 69 16.27 -7.12 -0.79
C GLN A 69 17.79 -7.05 -1.01
N LEU A 70 18.24 -7.13 -2.26
CA LEU A 70 19.67 -7.05 -2.57
C LEU A 70 20.28 -5.72 -2.09
N LEU A 71 19.59 -4.60 -2.32
CA LEU A 71 20.05 -3.29 -1.87
C LEU A 71 20.12 -3.21 -0.33
N ARG A 72 19.17 -3.83 0.37
CA ARG A 72 19.16 -3.90 1.84
C ARG A 72 20.34 -4.72 2.37
N ASP A 73 20.56 -5.92 1.84
CA ASP A 73 21.67 -6.79 2.22
C ASP A 73 23.02 -6.08 2.01
N TYR A 74 23.15 -5.37 0.88
CA TYR A 74 24.33 -4.56 0.59
C TYR A 74 24.52 -3.43 1.61
N MET A 75 23.47 -2.68 1.94
CA MET A 75 23.52 -1.63 2.96
C MET A 75 23.96 -2.19 4.33
N GLU A 76 23.34 -3.28 4.79
CA GLU A 76 23.63 -3.90 6.08
C GLU A 76 25.08 -4.39 6.15
N SER A 77 25.60 -4.98 5.07
CA SER A 77 27.01 -5.40 4.99
C SER A 77 28.02 -4.26 5.08
N ARG A 78 27.60 -3.02 4.80
CA ARG A 78 28.44 -1.81 4.81
C ARG A 78 28.34 -1.02 6.11
N GLU A 79 27.15 -0.98 6.71
CA GLU A 79 26.89 -0.21 7.94
C GLU A 79 27.27 -0.98 9.21
N HIS A 80 27.33 -2.31 9.15
CA HIS A 80 27.82 -3.16 10.23
C HIS A 80 29.06 -3.95 9.78
N PRO A 81 30.24 -3.31 9.66
CA PRO A 81 31.48 -4.08 9.66
C PRO A 81 31.54 -4.76 11.03
N GLY A 82 31.63 -6.09 11.04
CA GLY A 82 31.69 -6.88 12.27
C GLY A 82 32.75 -6.40 13.26
#